data_AF-X1AWK1-F1
#
_entry.id   AF-X1AWK1-F1
#
_cell.length_a   1.000
_cell.length_b   1.000
_cell.length_c   1.000
_cell.angle_alpha   90.00
_cell.angle_beta   90.00
_cell.angle_gamma   90.00
#
_symmetry.space_group_name_H-M   'P 1'
#
loop_
_entity.id
_entity.type
_entity.pdbx_description
1 polymer ?
#
loop_
_entity_poly.entity_id
_entity_poly.type
_entity_poly.pdbx_seq_one_letter_code
_entity_poly.pdbx_strand_id
1 'polypeptide(L)'
;MNTNRKTARIVGALFLIAIVASLAGGLWLETFLGAPDYLNSVSENKTQVITGVLLELVNGIAVIGIAVGLYPLFRKKFEALALGYVALRIIEAIIIIAAVISPITLIALGQGTADASNFQSSGALLLAIRSILVGQITGIFFSLAALLLFYLLYQTKLVPRFISVWGLISVALVLAWNLIELYGITVSFGMILALP
;
A
#
# COMPACT_ATOMS: atom_id res chain seq x y z
N MET A 1 -29.78 1.01 -17.89
CA MET A 1 -29.24 0.94 -16.50
C MET A 1 -27.85 1.58 -16.46
N ASN A 2 -27.74 2.75 -15.82
CA ASN A 2 -26.61 3.69 -15.86
C ASN A 2 -25.22 3.04 -15.71
N THR A 3 -24.38 3.12 -16.76
CA THR A 3 -22.97 2.69 -16.78
C THR A 3 -22.20 3.19 -15.54
N ASN A 4 -22.45 4.43 -15.11
CA ASN A 4 -21.84 5.01 -13.91
C ASN A 4 -22.17 4.24 -12.62
N ARG A 5 -23.38 3.67 -12.48
CA ARG A 5 -23.74 2.86 -11.29
C ARG A 5 -23.01 1.52 -11.26
N LYS A 6 -22.76 0.91 -12.43
CA LYS A 6 -21.96 -0.32 -12.52
C LYS A 6 -20.50 -0.03 -12.18
N THR A 7 -19.91 1.02 -12.76
CA THR A 7 -18.55 1.46 -12.44
C THR A 7 -18.38 1.77 -10.96
N ALA A 8 -19.31 2.52 -10.35
CA ALA A 8 -19.26 2.83 -8.92
C ALA A 8 -19.28 1.58 -8.03
N ARG A 9 -20.08 0.56 -8.38
CA ARG A 9 -20.10 -0.72 -7.63
C ARG A 9 -18.79 -1.49 -7.76
N ILE A 10 -18.22 -1.56 -8.98
CA ILE A 10 -16.96 -2.25 -9.23
C ILE A 10 -15.82 -1.57 -8.48
N VAL A 11 -15.72 -0.24 -8.61
CA VAL A 11 -14.70 0.55 -7.90
C VAL A 11 -14.85 0.41 -6.39
N GLY A 12 -16.08 0.49 -5.87
CA GLY A 12 -16.35 0.28 -4.44
C GLY A 12 -15.95 -1.11 -3.94
N ALA A 13 -16.23 -2.16 -4.71
CA ALA A 13 -15.81 -3.52 -4.38
C ALA A 13 -14.28 -3.66 -4.39
N LEU A 14 -13.59 -3.08 -5.38
CA LEU A 14 -12.13 -3.08 -5.44
C LEU A 14 -11.51 -2.32 -4.26
N PHE A 15 -12.12 -1.20 -3.82
CA PHE A 15 -11.71 -0.51 -2.59
C PHE A 15 -11.78 -1.39 -1.36
N LEU A 16 -12.89 -2.13 -1.18
CA LEU A 16 -13.04 -3.05 -0.05
C LEU A 16 -12.03 -4.19 -0.11
N ILE A 17 -11.82 -4.76 -1.29
CA ILE A 17 -10.80 -5.80 -1.52
C ILE A 17 -9.41 -5.28 -1.17
N ALA A 18 -9.04 -4.08 -1.64
CA ALA A 18 -7.74 -3.47 -1.35
C ALA A 18 -7.52 -3.27 0.15
N ILE A 19 -8.52 -2.72 0.86
CA ILE A 19 -8.44 -2.51 2.32
C ILE A 19 -8.28 -3.84 3.06
N VAL A 20 -9.14 -4.81 2.78
CA VAL A 20 -9.10 -6.12 3.46
C VAL A 20 -7.79 -6.84 3.16
N ALA A 21 -7.35 -6.85 1.90
CA ALA A 21 -6.13 -7.52 1.49
C ALA A 21 -4.88 -6.85 2.07
N SER A 22 -4.83 -5.52 2.10
CA SER A 22 -3.72 -4.78 2.72
C SER A 22 -3.64 -5.00 4.23
N LEU A 23 -4.76 -4.88 4.94
CA LEU A 23 -4.78 -5.07 6.39
C LEU A 23 -4.49 -6.51 6.78
N ALA A 24 -5.16 -7.48 6.15
CA ALA A 24 -4.95 -8.88 6.44
C ALA A 24 -3.54 -9.31 6.01
N GLY A 25 -3.09 -8.98 4.80
CA GLY A 25 -1.77 -9.35 4.29
C GLY A 25 -0.64 -8.74 5.10
N GLY A 26 -0.69 -7.43 5.33
CA GLY A 26 0.32 -6.69 6.06
C GLY A 26 0.47 -7.17 7.50
N LEU A 27 -0.62 -7.21 8.28
CA LEU A 27 -0.56 -7.65 9.68
C LEU A 27 -0.07 -9.10 9.81
N TRP A 28 -0.50 -9.97 8.90
CA TRP A 28 -0.09 -11.37 8.88
C TRP A 28 1.39 -11.51 8.58
N LEU A 29 1.92 -10.76 7.63
CA LEU A 29 3.35 -10.73 7.32
C LEU A 29 4.19 -10.16 8.47
N GLU A 30 3.78 -9.03 9.05
CA GLU A 30 4.50 -8.40 10.18
C GLU A 30 4.61 -9.32 11.38
N THR A 31 3.60 -10.18 11.62
CA THR A 31 3.63 -11.15 12.72
C THR A 31 4.83 -12.11 12.64
N PHE A 32 5.22 -12.53 11.44
CA PHE A 32 6.35 -13.47 11.25
C PHE A 32 7.66 -12.74 10.97
N LEU A 33 7.62 -11.63 10.25
CA LEU A 33 8.81 -10.85 9.88
C LEU A 33 9.37 -10.04 11.05
N GLY A 34 8.53 -9.67 12.02
CA GLY A 34 8.92 -8.95 13.23
C GLY A 34 9.41 -9.84 14.38
N ALA A 35 9.41 -11.17 14.21
CA ALA A 35 9.87 -12.09 15.24
C ALA A 35 11.40 -11.99 15.42
N PRO A 36 11.94 -12.13 16.66
CA PRO A 36 13.40 -12.15 16.88
C PRO A 36 14.12 -13.20 16.02
N ASP A 37 13.50 -14.38 15.87
CA ASP A 37 13.96 -15.49 15.02
C ASP A 37 13.17 -15.55 13.70
N TYR A 38 13.02 -14.42 13.01
CA TYR A 38 12.20 -14.31 11.80
C TYR A 38 12.53 -15.35 10.71
N LEU A 39 13.80 -15.77 10.56
CA LEU A 39 14.19 -16.80 9.58
C LEU A 39 13.50 -18.13 9.84
N ASN A 40 13.52 -18.60 11.10
CA ASN A 40 12.84 -19.83 11.48
C ASN A 40 11.32 -19.66 11.43
N SER A 41 10.83 -18.53 11.96
CA SER A 41 9.39 -18.22 11.99
C SER A 41 8.76 -18.23 10.59
N VAL A 42 9.42 -17.62 9.61
CA VAL A 42 8.95 -17.54 8.23
C VAL A 42 9.03 -18.90 7.53
N SER A 43 10.03 -19.72 7.83
CA SER A 43 10.17 -21.06 7.26
C SER A 43 9.16 -22.08 7.82
N GLU A 44 8.90 -22.04 9.12
CA GLU A 44 7.88 -22.88 9.77
C GLU A 44 6.46 -22.49 9.33
N ASN A 45 6.21 -21.20 9.13
CA ASN A 45 4.90 -20.65 8.75
C ASN A 45 4.82 -20.31 7.25
N LYS A 46 5.46 -21.11 6.39
CA LYS A 46 5.57 -20.87 4.94
C LYS A 46 4.22 -20.54 4.29
N THR A 47 3.20 -21.33 4.56
CA THR A 47 1.87 -21.19 3.95
C THR A 47 1.26 -19.83 4.29
N GLN A 48 1.32 -19.45 5.56
CA GLN A 48 0.83 -18.19 6.09
C GLN A 48 1.55 -16.99 5.46
N VAL A 49 2.87 -17.05 5.35
CA VAL A 49 3.67 -15.99 4.72
C VAL A 49 3.35 -15.86 3.24
N ILE A 50 3.20 -16.98 2.52
CA ILE A 50 2.78 -16.97 1.11
C ILE A 50 1.38 -16.39 0.96
N THR A 51 0.44 -16.73 1.84
CA THR A 51 -0.90 -16.13 1.83
C THR A 51 -0.84 -14.62 2.03
N GLY A 52 -0.04 -14.13 2.98
CA GLY A 52 0.18 -12.70 3.19
C GLY A 52 0.75 -12.00 1.95
N VAL A 53 1.74 -12.61 1.29
CA VAL A 53 2.29 -12.14 0.01
C VAL A 53 1.23 -12.04 -1.07
N LEU A 54 0.39 -13.08 -1.23
CA LEU A 54 -0.67 -13.07 -2.24
C LEU A 54 -1.71 -11.98 -1.97
N LEU A 55 -2.04 -11.71 -0.71
CA LEU A 55 -2.94 -10.63 -0.33
C LEU A 55 -2.36 -9.26 -0.68
N GLU A 56 -1.06 -9.01 -0.45
CA GLU A 56 -0.40 -7.77 -0.87
C GLU A 56 -0.40 -7.60 -2.40
N LEU A 57 -0.22 -8.68 -3.16
CA LEU A 57 -0.35 -8.64 -4.62
C LEU A 57 -1.79 -8.32 -5.07
N VAL A 58 -2.79 -8.92 -4.41
CA VAL A 58 -4.21 -8.61 -4.66
C VAL A 58 -4.49 -7.14 -4.36
N ASN A 59 -3.94 -6.60 -3.27
CA ASN A 59 -4.03 -5.18 -2.94
C ASN A 59 -3.46 -4.31 -4.07
N GLY A 60 -2.23 -4.56 -4.53
CA GLY A 60 -1.60 -3.82 -5.63
C GLY A 60 -2.44 -3.83 -6.92
N ILE A 61 -3.00 -4.99 -7.29
CA ILE A 61 -3.87 -5.12 -8.48
C ILE A 61 -5.19 -4.36 -8.27
N ALA A 62 -5.79 -4.46 -7.09
CA ALA A 62 -7.05 -3.79 -6.77
C ALA A 62 -6.89 -2.26 -6.84
N VAL A 63 -5.78 -1.73 -6.32
CA VAL A 63 -5.43 -0.31 -6.35
C VAL A 63 -5.28 0.23 -7.77
N ILE A 64 -4.63 -0.52 -8.68
CA ILE A 64 -4.59 -0.20 -10.12
C ILE A 64 -6.01 -0.24 -10.71
N GLY A 65 -6.78 -1.28 -10.39
CA GLY A 65 -8.15 -1.46 -10.88
C GLY A 65 -9.09 -0.30 -10.50
N ILE A 66 -8.94 0.24 -9.28
CA ILE A 66 -9.65 1.45 -8.82
C ILE A 66 -9.29 2.63 -9.73
N ALA A 67 -8.00 2.84 -9.99
CA ALA A 67 -7.53 3.95 -10.80
C ALA A 67 -8.06 3.88 -12.24
N VAL A 68 -7.96 2.71 -12.86
CA VAL A 68 -8.49 2.45 -14.20
C VAL A 68 -10.02 2.59 -14.24
N GLY A 69 -10.73 2.11 -13.22
CA GLY A 69 -12.19 2.23 -13.12
C GLY A 69 -12.67 3.68 -12.99
N LEU A 70 -11.91 4.52 -12.30
CA LEU A 70 -12.22 5.95 -12.13
C LEU A 70 -11.76 6.82 -13.30
N TYR A 71 -10.77 6.37 -14.09
CA TYR A 71 -10.20 7.13 -15.19
C TYR A 71 -11.25 7.71 -16.18
N PRO A 72 -12.25 6.94 -16.67
CA PRO A 72 -13.29 7.47 -17.56
C PRO A 72 -14.14 8.59 -16.96
N LEU A 73 -14.26 8.63 -15.63
CA LEU A 73 -15.05 9.65 -14.93
C LEU A 73 -14.30 10.99 -14.89
N PHE A 74 -12.99 10.96 -14.70
CA PHE A 74 -12.16 12.17 -14.56
C PHE A 74 -11.66 12.71 -15.90
N ARG A 75 -11.35 11.84 -16.87
CA ARG A 75 -10.70 12.23 -18.12
C ARG A 75 -11.48 13.23 -18.98
N LYS A 76 -12.81 13.32 -18.82
CA LYS A 76 -13.65 14.22 -19.63
C LYS A 76 -13.31 15.71 -19.45
N LYS A 77 -12.77 16.08 -18.28
CA LYS A 77 -12.42 17.47 -17.95
C LYS A 77 -10.98 17.62 -17.44
N PHE A 78 -10.39 16.56 -16.91
CA PHE A 78 -9.09 16.60 -16.22
C PHE A 78 -8.22 15.42 -16.66
N GLU A 79 -7.99 15.27 -17.97
CA GLU A 79 -7.27 14.12 -18.54
C GLU A 79 -5.85 13.96 -17.97
N ALA A 80 -5.06 15.02 -17.95
CA ALA A 80 -3.69 14.97 -17.41
C ALA A 80 -3.65 14.52 -15.94
N LEU A 81 -4.55 15.04 -15.10
CA LEU A 81 -4.62 14.67 -13.68
C LEU A 81 -5.14 13.23 -13.49
N ALA A 82 -6.09 12.81 -14.32
CA ALA A 82 -6.60 11.43 -14.30
C ALA A 82 -5.50 10.43 -14.69
N LEU A 83 -4.68 10.75 -15.69
CA LEU A 83 -3.51 9.96 -16.06
C LEU A 83 -2.47 9.96 -14.93
N GLY A 84 -2.20 11.13 -14.33
CA GLY A 84 -1.30 11.23 -13.18
C GLY A 84 -1.72 10.35 -12.00
N TYR A 85 -3.03 10.29 -11.70
CA TYR A 85 -3.56 9.39 -10.68
C TYR A 85 -3.31 7.91 -11.00
N VAL A 86 -3.55 7.50 -12.25
CA VAL A 86 -3.26 6.12 -12.69
C VAL A 86 -1.77 5.81 -12.62
N ALA A 87 -0.91 6.74 -13.04
CA ALA A 87 0.53 6.56 -13.01
C ALA A 87 1.06 6.37 -11.58
N LEU A 88 0.63 7.21 -10.63
CA LEU A 88 1.02 7.07 -9.22
C LEU A 88 0.58 5.74 -8.63
N ARG A 89 -0.63 5.28 -8.97
CA ARG A 89 -1.17 3.98 -8.52
C ARG A 89 -0.42 2.78 -9.10
N ILE A 90 0.10 2.90 -10.33
CA ILE A 90 0.99 1.89 -10.92
C ILE A 90 2.34 1.88 -10.20
N ILE A 91 2.93 3.04 -9.94
CA ILE A 91 4.21 3.13 -9.22
C ILE A 91 4.07 2.52 -7.82
N GLU A 92 3.00 2.86 -7.09
CA GLU A 92 2.67 2.29 -5.79
C GLU A 92 2.60 0.75 -5.85
N ALA A 93 1.88 0.19 -6.83
CA ALA A 93 1.78 -1.26 -7.00
C ALA A 93 3.14 -1.91 -7.32
N ILE A 94 4.01 -1.26 -8.09
CA ILE A 94 5.37 -1.74 -8.37
C ILE A 94 6.20 -1.80 -7.08
N ILE A 95 6.08 -0.80 -6.21
CA ILE A 95 6.77 -0.76 -4.91
C ILE A 95 6.28 -1.91 -4.01
N ILE A 96 4.96 -2.16 -3.97
CA ILE A 96 4.37 -3.29 -3.24
C ILE A 96 4.92 -4.63 -3.79
N ILE A 97 4.99 -4.79 -5.11
CA ILE A 97 5.56 -5.99 -5.74
C ILE A 97 7.04 -6.16 -5.36
N ALA A 98 7.82 -5.09 -5.35
CA ALA A 98 9.20 -5.14 -4.92
C ALA A 98 9.33 -5.53 -3.43
N ALA A 99 8.44 -5.02 -2.57
CA ALA A 99 8.43 -5.31 -1.14
C ALA A 99 8.13 -6.78 -0.82
N VAL A 100 7.26 -7.45 -1.58
CA VAL A 100 6.92 -8.87 -1.36
C VAL A 100 8.01 -9.85 -1.80
N ILE A 101 9.04 -9.40 -2.53
CA ILE A 101 10.21 -10.24 -2.83
C ILE A 101 10.92 -10.64 -1.54
N SER A 102 11.03 -9.70 -0.58
CA SER A 102 11.70 -9.92 0.70
C SER A 102 11.17 -11.14 1.48
N PRO A 103 9.87 -11.26 1.83
CA PRO A 103 9.36 -12.42 2.55
C PRO A 103 9.53 -13.73 1.78
N ILE A 104 9.41 -13.71 0.44
CA ILE A 104 9.63 -14.92 -0.39
C ILE A 104 11.09 -15.37 -0.30
N THR A 105 12.04 -14.44 -0.40
CA THR A 105 13.47 -14.75 -0.27
C THR A 105 13.82 -15.23 1.14
N LEU A 106 13.21 -14.66 2.18
CA LEU A 106 13.43 -15.07 3.57
C LEU A 106 12.99 -16.52 3.82
N ILE A 107 11.87 -16.98 3.22
CA ILE A 107 11.46 -18.40 3.26
C ILE A 107 12.58 -19.31 2.73
N ALA A 108 13.19 -18.93 1.60
CA ALA A 108 14.25 -19.72 0.97
C ALA A 108 15.52 -19.75 1.81
N LEU A 109 15.89 -18.62 2.44
CA LEU A 109 17.05 -18.54 3.32
C LEU A 109 16.88 -19.39 4.60
N GLY A 110 15.70 -19.36 5.22
CA GLY A 110 15.46 -20.15 6.45
C GLY A 110 15.29 -21.65 6.21
N GLN A 111 14.91 -22.10 5.00
CA GLN A 111 14.87 -23.54 4.64
C GLN A 111 16.24 -24.11 4.26
N GLY A 112 17.22 -23.24 3.98
CA GLY A 112 18.39 -23.60 3.19
C GLY A 112 19.59 -24.20 3.93
N THR A 113 19.72 -24.11 5.26
CA THR A 113 20.99 -24.51 5.92
C THR A 113 20.88 -24.95 7.38
N ALA A 114 21.79 -25.83 7.78
CA ALA A 114 22.12 -26.13 9.18
C ALA A 114 22.72 -24.93 9.95
N ASP A 115 23.01 -23.82 9.24
CA ASP A 115 23.58 -22.58 9.77
C ASP A 115 22.72 -21.35 9.42
N ALA A 116 21.45 -21.33 9.85
CA ALA A 116 20.58 -20.14 9.72
C ALA A 116 21.25 -18.84 10.24
N SER A 117 22.19 -18.98 11.19
CA SER A 117 23.04 -17.89 11.71
C SER A 117 23.87 -17.19 10.63
N ASN A 118 24.28 -17.88 9.57
CA ASN A 118 25.13 -17.30 8.52
C ASN A 118 24.36 -16.34 7.59
N PHE A 119 23.03 -16.46 7.53
CA PHE A 119 22.18 -15.60 6.69
C PHE A 119 21.47 -14.48 7.46
N GLN A 120 21.75 -14.32 8.76
CA GLN A 120 21.11 -13.30 9.58
C GLN A 120 21.36 -11.89 9.02
N SER A 121 22.59 -11.55 8.64
CA SER A 121 22.91 -10.23 8.07
C SER A 121 22.20 -9.96 6.75
N SER A 122 22.11 -10.96 5.87
CA SER A 122 21.40 -10.85 4.58
C SER A 122 19.89 -10.73 4.77
N GLY A 123 19.33 -11.50 5.72
CA GLY A 123 17.92 -11.40 6.08
C GLY A 123 17.56 -10.05 6.69
N ALA A 124 18.41 -9.52 7.57
CA ALA A 124 18.23 -8.20 8.17
C ALA A 124 18.25 -7.09 7.11
N LEU A 125 19.14 -7.20 6.11
CA LEU A 125 19.18 -6.28 4.98
C LEU A 125 17.89 -6.35 4.14
N LEU A 126 17.37 -7.55 3.86
CA LEU A 126 16.10 -7.73 3.15
C LEU A 126 14.90 -7.17 3.92
N LEU A 127 14.89 -7.31 5.26
CA LEU A 127 13.88 -6.70 6.11
C LEU A 127 13.97 -5.17 6.11
N ALA A 128 15.20 -4.62 6.17
CA ALA A 128 15.42 -3.18 6.12
C ALA A 128 14.99 -2.57 4.77
N ILE A 129 15.28 -3.24 3.65
CA ILE A 129 14.80 -2.81 2.33
C ILE A 129 13.27 -2.83 2.31
N ARG A 130 12.65 -3.91 2.80
CA ARG A 130 11.18 -4.01 2.84
C ARG A 130 10.57 -2.93 3.72
N SER A 131 11.12 -2.65 4.89
CA SER A 131 10.58 -1.64 5.81
C SER A 131 10.63 -0.25 5.18
N ILE A 132 11.68 0.08 4.43
CA ILE A 132 11.76 1.33 3.66
C ILE A 132 10.69 1.35 2.55
N LEU A 133 10.55 0.27 1.77
CA LEU A 133 9.58 0.20 0.67
C LEU A 133 8.13 0.30 1.16
N VAL A 134 7.75 -0.46 2.18
CA VAL A 134 6.37 -0.50 2.71
C VAL A 134 6.10 0.70 3.60
N GLY A 135 7.00 1.01 4.53
CA GLY A 135 6.77 2.02 5.56
C GLY A 135 6.93 3.45 5.06
N GLN A 136 7.85 3.72 4.14
CA GLN A 136 8.15 5.10 3.71
C GLN A 136 7.72 5.35 2.27
N ILE A 137 8.24 4.56 1.33
CA ILE A 137 8.09 4.87 -0.10
C ILE A 137 6.64 4.65 -0.55
N THR A 138 6.01 3.53 -0.20
CA THR A 138 4.60 3.26 -0.52
C THR A 138 3.69 4.35 0.05
N GLY A 139 3.93 4.78 1.30
CA GLY A 139 3.13 5.83 1.95
C GLY A 139 3.17 7.18 1.23
N ILE A 140 4.32 7.57 0.68
CA ILE A 140 4.46 8.80 -0.12
C ILE A 140 3.64 8.70 -1.41
N PHE A 141 3.80 7.63 -2.19
CA PHE A 141 3.08 7.47 -3.46
C PHE A 141 1.58 7.28 -3.26
N PHE A 142 1.17 6.53 -2.24
CA PHE A 142 -0.23 6.43 -1.80
C PHE A 142 -0.81 7.82 -1.52
N SER A 143 -0.08 8.64 -0.75
CA SER A 143 -0.57 9.97 -0.35
C SER A 143 -0.67 10.92 -1.54
N LEU A 144 0.32 10.92 -2.45
CA LEU A 144 0.26 11.71 -3.68
C LEU A 144 -0.92 11.28 -4.57
N ALA A 145 -1.14 9.97 -4.72
CA ALA A 145 -2.27 9.44 -5.49
C ALA A 145 -3.61 9.84 -4.84
N ALA A 146 -3.70 9.74 -3.51
CA ALA A 146 -4.90 10.09 -2.77
C ALA A 146 -5.20 11.60 -2.78
N LEU A 147 -4.18 12.47 -2.77
CA LEU A 147 -4.35 13.92 -2.97
C LEU A 147 -4.96 14.21 -4.34
N LEU A 148 -4.43 13.61 -5.41
CA LEU A 148 -5.02 13.75 -6.76
C LEU A 148 -6.46 13.24 -6.81
N LEU A 149 -6.73 12.08 -6.18
CA LEU A 149 -8.07 11.53 -6.12
C LEU A 149 -9.05 12.47 -5.43
N PHE A 150 -8.74 12.94 -4.21
CA PHE A 150 -9.65 13.82 -3.48
C PHE A 150 -9.80 15.20 -4.14
N TYR A 151 -8.76 15.71 -4.77
CA TYR A 151 -8.85 16.91 -5.60
C TYR A 151 -9.81 16.72 -6.78
N LEU A 152 -9.69 15.61 -7.52
CA LEU A 152 -10.59 15.28 -8.63
C LEU A 152 -12.03 15.07 -8.16
N LEU A 153 -12.23 14.43 -7.00
CA LEU A 153 -13.57 14.27 -6.39
C LEU A 153 -14.19 15.61 -6.01
N TYR A 154 -13.39 16.53 -5.43
CA TYR A 154 -13.82 17.88 -5.10
C TYR A 154 -14.28 18.66 -6.35
N GLN A 155 -13.51 18.58 -7.43
CA GLN A 155 -13.82 19.27 -8.69
C GLN A 155 -15.03 18.67 -9.42
N THR A 156 -15.13 17.34 -9.45
CA THR A 156 -16.20 16.63 -10.18
C THR A 156 -17.51 16.52 -9.41
N LYS A 157 -17.52 16.83 -8.10
CA LYS A 157 -18.69 16.77 -7.21
C LYS A 157 -19.37 15.39 -7.22
N LEU A 158 -18.60 14.33 -7.46
CA LEU A 158 -19.11 12.94 -7.41
C LEU A 158 -19.48 12.53 -5.98
N VAL A 159 -18.90 13.20 -4.99
CA VAL A 159 -19.08 12.98 -3.55
C VAL A 159 -19.32 14.35 -2.89
N PRO A 160 -20.06 14.46 -1.77
CA PRO A 160 -20.20 15.70 -1.02
C PRO A 160 -18.87 16.40 -0.76
N ARG A 161 -18.80 17.71 -1.02
CA ARG A 161 -17.56 18.49 -0.93
C ARG A 161 -16.86 18.39 0.42
N PHE A 162 -17.64 18.32 1.50
CA PHE A 162 -17.11 18.16 2.85
C PHE A 162 -16.23 16.90 2.98
N ILE A 163 -16.65 15.76 2.42
CA ILE A 163 -15.88 14.51 2.45
C ILE A 163 -14.57 14.66 1.66
N SER A 164 -14.61 15.34 0.51
CA SER A 164 -13.40 15.58 -0.28
C SER A 164 -12.42 16.52 0.42
N VAL A 165 -12.90 17.56 1.09
CA VAL A 165 -12.04 18.48 1.86
C VAL A 165 -11.44 17.77 3.07
N TRP A 166 -12.25 17.00 3.81
CA TRP A 166 -11.77 16.18 4.92
C TRP A 166 -10.67 15.21 4.46
N GLY A 167 -10.92 14.47 3.38
CA GLY A 167 -9.92 13.57 2.81
C GLY A 167 -8.66 14.27 2.33
N LEU A 168 -8.74 15.46 1.73
CA LEU A 168 -7.57 16.25 1.35
C LEU A 168 -6.72 16.62 2.57
N ILE A 169 -7.35 17.07 3.66
CA ILE A 169 -6.65 17.43 4.90
C ILE A 169 -5.96 16.20 5.47
N SER A 170 -6.69 15.07 5.64
CA SER A 170 -6.11 13.84 6.16
C SER A 170 -4.90 13.39 5.36
N VAL A 171 -5.03 13.33 4.04
CA VAL A 171 -3.95 12.82 3.19
C VAL A 171 -2.77 13.79 3.13
N ALA A 172 -3.00 15.10 3.21
CA ALA A 172 -1.92 16.07 3.31
C ALA A 172 -1.12 15.89 4.61
N LEU A 173 -1.80 15.61 5.74
CA LEU A 173 -1.16 15.30 7.01
C LEU A 173 -0.39 13.97 6.95
N VAL A 174 -0.97 12.93 6.32
CA VAL A 174 -0.28 11.65 6.10
C VAL A 174 0.95 11.82 5.20
N LEU A 175 0.89 12.65 4.16
CA LEU A 175 2.05 12.95 3.33
C LEU A 175 3.15 13.64 4.15
N ALA A 176 2.78 14.67 4.92
CA ALA A 176 3.73 15.37 5.78
C ALA A 176 4.38 14.42 6.79
N TRP A 177 3.61 13.51 7.37
CA TRP A 177 4.11 12.45 8.24
C TRP A 177 5.18 11.59 7.57
N ASN A 178 4.85 10.99 6.42
CA ASN A 178 5.77 10.12 5.68
C ASN A 178 7.07 10.86 5.30
N LEU A 179 6.97 12.15 4.97
CA LEU A 179 8.14 12.98 4.67
C LEU A 179 8.99 13.27 5.91
N ILE A 180 8.38 13.47 7.08
CA ILE A 180 9.09 13.68 8.35
C ILE A 180 9.81 12.39 8.78
N GLU A 181 9.16 11.23 8.67
CA GLU A 181 9.78 9.94 8.96
C GLU A 181 10.97 9.63 8.05
N LEU A 182 10.96 10.11 6.80
CA LEU A 182 12.10 9.98 5.88
C LEU A 182 13.37 10.67 6.42
N TYR A 183 13.22 11.74 7.22
CA TYR A 183 14.33 12.39 7.92
C TYR A 183 14.73 11.70 9.24
N GLY A 184 14.14 10.55 9.56
CA GLY A 184 14.40 9.81 10.80
C GLY A 184 13.74 10.39 12.04
N ILE A 185 12.81 11.34 11.87
CA ILE A 185 12.06 11.94 12.98
C ILE A 185 10.81 11.09 13.21
N THR A 186 10.85 10.22 14.20
CA THR A 186 9.68 9.46 14.64
C THR A 186 8.82 10.33 15.54
N VAL A 187 7.73 10.83 14.98
CA VAL A 187 6.70 11.47 15.80
C VAL A 187 5.82 10.33 16.37
N SER A 188 5.25 10.46 17.56
CA SER A 188 4.42 9.39 18.17
C SER A 188 2.93 9.52 17.83
N PHE A 189 2.55 10.57 17.09
CA PHE A 189 1.17 11.00 16.80
C PHE A 189 0.64 10.58 15.42
N GLY A 190 1.27 9.65 14.71
CA GLY A 190 0.98 9.38 13.29
C GLY A 190 -0.42 8.85 13.05
N MET A 191 -0.90 8.02 13.98
CA MET A 191 -2.28 7.53 13.98
C MET A 191 -3.31 8.64 14.23
N ILE A 192 -2.92 9.73 14.92
CA ILE A 192 -3.78 10.90 15.16
C ILE A 192 -3.80 11.82 13.92
N LEU A 193 -2.72 11.89 13.15
CA LEU A 193 -2.67 12.64 11.89
C LEU A 193 -3.40 11.93 10.73
N ALA A 194 -3.54 10.61 10.82
CA ALA A 194 -4.36 9.80 9.91
C ALA A 194 -5.87 9.91 10.20
N LEU A 195 -6.24 10.39 11.40
CA LEU A 195 -7.62 10.74 11.75
C LEU A 195 -7.82 12.24 11.51
N PRO A 196 -8.79 12.64 10.68
CA PRO A 196 -9.19 14.05 10.62
C PRO A 196 -10.01 14.50 11.83
#